data_AF-A0A7S0EB86-F1
#
_entry.id   AF-A0A7S0EB86-F1
#
_cell.length_a   1.000
_cell.length_b   1.000
_cell.length_c   1.000
_cell.angle_alpha   90.00
_cell.angle_beta   90.00
_cell.angle_gamma   90.00
#
_symmetry.space_group_name_H-M   'P 1'
#
loop_
_entity.id
_entity.type
_entity.pdbx_description
1 polymer ?
#
loop_
_entity_poly.entity_id
_entity_poly.type
_entity_poly.pdbx_seq_one_letter_code
_entity_poly.pdbx_strand_id
1 'polypeptide(L)'
;DEMKIHFVGREELMVQYLLVLDAINFCFWPSEGGWEYSDLSLCLRSALLKDQDAFSASRLAAMTEESFQAVLEGRTMPLMKERAELLREVGVGLQQYGGEAANLVRSANKSAATLISKMLEIFPGFRDQSQYKEEEVFFYKRAQIFVGDVWGSLGGRGLGEFKDISSLTMFADYRVPQ
;
A
#
# COMPACT_ATOMS: atom_id res chain seq x y z
N ASP A 1 -18.16 7.28 2.53
CA ASP A 1 -17.89 6.25 3.53
C ASP A 1 -16.89 5.28 2.94
N GLU A 2 -15.60 5.55 3.15
CA GLU A 2 -14.47 4.88 2.49
C GLU A 2 -14.46 3.36 2.73
N MET A 3 -15.08 2.90 3.82
CA MET A 3 -15.25 1.46 4.09
C MET A 3 -16.03 0.72 2.99
N LYS A 4 -16.83 1.41 2.16
CA LYS A 4 -17.59 0.78 1.07
C LYS A 4 -16.74 0.39 -0.15
N ILE A 5 -15.56 0.98 -0.30
CA ILE A 5 -14.69 0.77 -1.49
C ILE A 5 -13.52 -0.17 -1.22
N HIS A 6 -13.16 -0.42 0.05
CA HIS A 6 -12.09 -1.33 0.45
C HIS A 6 -12.55 -2.79 0.60
N PHE A 7 -11.58 -3.71 0.50
CA PHE A 7 -11.81 -5.11 0.81
C PHE A 7 -12.03 -5.28 2.33
N VAL A 8 -13.09 -5.99 2.71
CA VAL A 8 -13.41 -6.33 4.10
C VAL A 8 -13.49 -7.85 4.20
N GLY A 9 -12.67 -8.45 5.07
CA GLY A 9 -12.54 -9.89 5.20
C GLY A 9 -11.70 -10.30 6.42
N ARG A 10 -10.92 -11.38 6.29
CA ARG A 10 -9.94 -11.77 7.31
C ARG A 10 -8.87 -10.68 7.46
N GLU A 11 -8.41 -10.42 8.68
CA GLU A 11 -7.43 -9.36 8.96
C GLU A 11 -6.18 -9.50 8.07
N GLU A 12 -5.69 -10.73 7.86
CA GLU A 12 -4.51 -11.00 7.04
C GLU A 12 -4.69 -10.55 5.59
N LEU A 13 -5.85 -10.83 4.99
CA LEU A 13 -6.15 -10.42 3.61
C LEU A 13 -6.40 -8.92 3.51
N MET A 14 -6.99 -8.31 4.54
CA MET A 14 -7.13 -6.85 4.59
C MET A 14 -5.76 -6.17 4.65
N VAL A 15 -4.85 -6.62 5.50
CA VAL A 15 -3.49 -6.06 5.58
C VAL A 15 -2.72 -6.29 4.28
N GLN A 16 -2.87 -7.45 3.64
CA GLN A 16 -2.27 -7.72 2.32
C GLN A 16 -2.81 -6.75 1.25
N TYR A 17 -4.13 -6.54 1.22
CA TYR A 17 -4.79 -5.59 0.33
C TYR A 17 -4.29 -4.16 0.54
N LEU A 18 -4.20 -3.71 1.79
CA LEU A 18 -3.76 -2.36 2.12
C LEU A 18 -2.31 -2.13 1.69
N LEU A 19 -1.40 -3.09 1.94
CA LEU A 19 0.00 -2.96 1.51
C LEU A 19 0.12 -2.81 -0.01
N VAL A 20 -0.68 -3.58 -0.75
CA VAL A 20 -0.74 -3.50 -2.21
C VAL A 20 -1.30 -2.15 -2.66
N LEU A 21 -2.42 -1.72 -2.09
CA LEU A 21 -3.05 -0.44 -2.43
C LEU A 21 -2.09 0.73 -2.16
N ASP A 22 -1.48 0.77 -0.97
CA ASP A 22 -0.63 1.87 -0.54
C ASP A 22 0.71 1.91 -1.25
N ALA A 23 1.20 0.79 -1.77
CA ALA A 23 2.36 0.79 -2.66
C ALA A 23 2.11 1.58 -3.94
N ILE A 24 0.85 1.63 -4.41
CA ILE A 24 0.45 2.26 -5.68
C ILE A 24 -0.60 3.37 -5.52
N ASN A 25 -0.85 3.88 -4.33
CA ASN A 25 -1.82 4.96 -4.09
C ASN A 25 -1.20 6.35 -4.38
N PHE A 26 -0.99 6.68 -5.66
CA PHE A 26 -0.47 7.99 -6.08
C PHE A 26 -0.93 8.35 -7.51
N CYS A 27 -0.68 9.58 -7.97
CA CYS A 27 -0.91 10.03 -9.35
C CYS A 27 -2.36 9.97 -9.89
N PHE A 28 -3.34 10.38 -9.09
CA PHE A 28 -4.75 10.57 -9.49
C PHE A 28 -5.03 12.03 -9.93
N TRP A 29 -4.14 12.61 -10.75
CA TRP A 29 -4.39 13.91 -11.37
C TRP A 29 -5.41 13.75 -12.52
N PRO A 30 -6.06 14.84 -12.97
CA PRO A 30 -6.89 14.80 -14.16
C PRO A 30 -6.07 14.35 -15.39
N SER A 31 -6.23 13.09 -15.78
CA SER A 31 -5.57 12.48 -16.95
C SER A 31 -6.60 11.79 -17.83
N GLU A 32 -6.17 11.39 -19.03
CA GLU A 32 -6.92 10.41 -19.82
C GLU A 32 -7.21 9.17 -18.97
N GLY A 33 -8.44 8.67 -19.05
CA GLY A 33 -8.94 7.55 -18.25
C GLY A 33 -9.65 7.93 -16.94
N GLY A 34 -9.53 9.18 -16.47
CA GLY A 34 -10.33 9.73 -15.36
C GLY A 34 -10.24 8.94 -14.05
N TRP A 35 -9.06 8.40 -13.74
CA TRP A 35 -8.87 7.55 -12.57
C TRP A 35 -8.99 8.34 -11.27
N GLU A 36 -9.91 7.88 -10.41
CA GLU A 36 -9.99 8.27 -9.02
C GLU A 36 -9.40 7.18 -8.12
N TYR A 37 -9.05 7.56 -6.89
CA TYR A 37 -8.59 6.59 -5.87
C TYR A 37 -9.56 5.41 -5.71
N SER A 38 -10.87 5.70 -5.74
CA SER A 38 -11.91 4.69 -5.63
C SER A 38 -11.91 3.67 -6.76
N ASP A 39 -11.50 4.05 -7.98
CA ASP A 39 -11.42 3.11 -9.09
C ASP A 39 -10.33 2.07 -8.83
N LEU A 40 -9.14 2.52 -8.40
CA LEU A 40 -8.04 1.62 -8.06
C LEU A 40 -8.43 0.69 -6.91
N SER A 41 -8.98 1.24 -5.83
CA SER A 41 -9.36 0.46 -4.65
C SER A 41 -10.39 -0.61 -5.00
N LEU A 42 -11.36 -0.29 -5.88
CA LEU A 42 -12.40 -1.20 -6.35
C LEU A 42 -11.84 -2.29 -7.28
N CYS A 43 -10.94 -1.97 -8.21
CA CYS A 43 -10.28 -2.97 -9.06
C CYS A 43 -9.50 -3.99 -8.21
N LEU A 44 -8.69 -3.52 -7.26
CA LEU A 44 -7.92 -4.39 -6.37
C LEU A 44 -8.84 -5.26 -5.49
N ARG A 45 -9.93 -4.67 -4.96
CA ARG A 45 -10.95 -5.40 -4.20
C ARG A 45 -11.62 -6.48 -5.04
N SER A 46 -12.02 -6.15 -6.27
CA SER A 46 -12.63 -7.09 -7.21
C SER A 46 -11.69 -8.25 -7.55
N ALA A 47 -10.39 -7.99 -7.70
CA ALA A 47 -9.39 -9.04 -7.92
C ALA A 47 -9.35 -10.03 -6.73
N LEU A 48 -9.30 -9.54 -5.49
CA LEU A 48 -9.32 -10.39 -4.30
C LEU A 48 -10.62 -11.16 -4.08
N LEU A 49 -11.77 -10.58 -4.45
CA LEU A 49 -13.06 -11.27 -4.37
C LEU A 49 -13.16 -12.42 -5.39
N LYS A 50 -12.51 -12.28 -6.55
CA LYS A 50 -12.45 -13.33 -7.58
C LYS A 50 -11.42 -14.41 -7.22
N ASP A 51 -10.29 -14.02 -6.65
CA ASP A 51 -9.19 -14.90 -6.26
C ASP A 51 -8.47 -14.36 -5.02
N GLN A 52 -8.58 -15.06 -3.89
CA GLN A 52 -7.94 -14.63 -2.63
C GLN A 52 -6.40 -14.64 -2.70
N ASP A 53 -5.82 -15.35 -3.67
CA ASP A 53 -4.38 -15.41 -3.88
C ASP A 53 -3.90 -14.40 -4.94
N ALA A 54 -4.79 -13.51 -5.45
CA ALA A 54 -4.48 -12.47 -6.44
C ALA A 54 -3.22 -11.67 -6.08
N PHE A 55 -3.00 -11.41 -4.79
CA PHE A 55 -1.86 -10.65 -4.26
C PHE A 55 -0.93 -11.46 -3.37
N SER A 56 -0.84 -12.77 -3.62
CA SER A 56 0.22 -13.59 -3.05
C SER A 56 1.61 -13.05 -3.42
N ALA A 57 2.58 -13.19 -2.53
CA ALA A 57 3.93 -12.65 -2.73
C ALA A 57 4.59 -13.16 -4.02
N SER A 58 4.36 -14.42 -4.41
CA SER A 58 4.88 -14.99 -5.66
C SER A 58 4.30 -14.32 -6.91
N ARG A 59 2.99 -14.05 -6.93
CA ARG A 59 2.33 -13.36 -8.05
C ARG A 59 2.71 -11.89 -8.12
N LEU A 60 2.80 -11.23 -6.97
CA LEU A 60 3.32 -9.86 -6.88
C LEU A 60 4.76 -9.80 -7.40
N ALA A 61 5.64 -10.71 -6.97
CA ALA A 61 7.04 -10.78 -7.42
C ALA A 61 7.20 -11.08 -8.92
N ALA A 62 6.15 -11.61 -9.56
CA ALA A 62 6.09 -11.83 -11.00
C ALA A 62 5.28 -10.77 -11.76
N MET A 63 4.84 -9.69 -11.10
CA MET A 63 3.97 -8.67 -11.70
C MET A 63 4.64 -8.01 -12.91
N THR A 64 3.93 -7.98 -14.02
CA THR A 64 4.26 -7.23 -15.24
C THR A 64 3.24 -6.11 -15.48
N GLU A 65 3.50 -5.24 -16.45
CA GLU A 65 2.53 -4.20 -16.84
C GLU A 65 1.23 -4.82 -17.34
N GLU A 66 1.31 -5.91 -18.11
CA GLU A 66 0.16 -6.61 -18.67
C GLU A 66 -0.67 -7.30 -17.57
N SER A 67 -0.02 -7.96 -16.61
CA SER A 67 -0.74 -8.59 -15.50
C SER A 67 -1.36 -7.54 -14.57
N PHE A 68 -0.69 -6.39 -14.38
CA PHE A 68 -1.26 -5.28 -13.64
C PHE A 68 -2.47 -4.68 -14.37
N GLN A 69 -2.39 -4.50 -15.70
CA GLN A 69 -3.53 -4.08 -16.52
C GLN A 69 -4.71 -5.05 -16.40
N ALA A 70 -4.46 -6.35 -16.33
CA ALA A 70 -5.51 -7.35 -16.11
C ALA A 70 -6.20 -7.19 -14.75
N VAL A 71 -5.47 -6.83 -13.69
CA VAL A 71 -6.03 -6.47 -12.38
C VAL A 71 -6.90 -5.20 -12.47
N LEU A 72 -6.54 -4.26 -13.35
CA LEU A 72 -7.32 -3.06 -13.66
C LEU A 72 -8.45 -3.30 -14.67
N GLU A 73 -8.87 -4.56 -14.86
CA GLU A 73 -9.96 -4.96 -15.77
C GLU A 73 -9.70 -4.52 -17.23
N GLY A 74 -8.44 -4.52 -17.65
CA GLY A 74 -8.02 -4.15 -19.00
C GLY A 74 -7.80 -2.65 -19.19
N ARG A 75 -8.11 -1.81 -18.20
CA ARG A 75 -7.85 -0.36 -18.24
C ARG A 75 -6.39 -0.05 -17.94
N THR A 76 -5.87 1.03 -18.52
CA THR A 76 -4.55 1.59 -18.21
C THR A 76 -4.70 2.83 -17.32
N MET A 77 -3.72 3.08 -16.47
CA MET A 77 -3.62 4.28 -15.63
C MET A 77 -2.23 4.91 -15.72
N PRO A 78 -2.03 6.17 -15.29
CA PRO A 78 -0.70 6.78 -15.32
C PRO A 78 0.35 5.95 -14.57
N LEU A 79 1.55 5.84 -15.12
CA LEU A 79 2.71 5.15 -14.52
C LEU A 79 2.50 3.63 -14.34
N MET A 80 1.94 2.93 -15.34
CA MET A 80 1.73 1.47 -15.31
C MET A 80 3.00 0.70 -14.96
N LYS A 81 4.11 1.05 -15.61
CA LYS A 81 5.41 0.41 -15.42
C LYS A 81 5.90 0.54 -13.99
N GLU A 82 5.95 1.77 -13.48
CA GLU A 82 6.44 2.08 -12.14
C GLU A 82 5.57 1.40 -11.08
N ARG A 83 4.23 1.37 -11.28
CA ARG A 83 3.32 0.64 -10.39
C ARG A 83 3.58 -0.86 -10.39
N ALA A 84 3.77 -1.47 -11.56
CA ALA A 84 4.08 -2.89 -11.65
C ALA A 84 5.44 -3.22 -10.98
N GLU A 85 6.43 -2.34 -11.10
CA GLU A 85 7.72 -2.45 -10.41
C GLU A 85 7.58 -2.36 -8.89
N LEU A 86 6.77 -1.42 -8.37
CA LEU A 86 6.48 -1.29 -6.94
C LEU A 86 5.73 -2.51 -6.39
N LEU A 87 4.77 -3.06 -7.14
CA LEU A 87 4.10 -4.30 -6.77
C LEU A 87 5.07 -5.49 -6.75
N ARG A 88 6.01 -5.53 -7.69
CA ARG A 88 7.08 -6.53 -7.71
C ARG A 88 7.98 -6.45 -6.48
N GLU A 89 8.37 -5.23 -6.12
CA GLU A 89 9.13 -4.95 -4.90
C GLU A 89 8.40 -5.48 -3.65
N VAL A 90 7.10 -5.19 -3.53
CA VAL A 90 6.27 -5.72 -2.43
C VAL A 90 6.31 -7.25 -2.40
N GLY A 91 6.11 -7.89 -3.55
CA GLY A 91 6.12 -9.35 -3.65
C GLY A 91 7.45 -9.97 -3.23
N VAL A 92 8.58 -9.41 -3.67
CA VAL A 92 9.92 -9.87 -3.28
C VAL A 92 10.16 -9.65 -1.79
N GLY A 93 9.86 -8.45 -1.30
CA GLY A 93 10.09 -8.09 0.11
C GLY A 93 9.22 -8.86 1.10
N LEU A 94 8.06 -9.38 0.68
CA LEU A 94 7.23 -10.24 1.53
C LEU A 94 7.75 -11.68 1.67
N GLN A 95 8.64 -12.15 0.79
CA GLN A 95 9.13 -13.54 0.86
C GLN A 95 9.84 -13.85 2.19
N GLN A 96 10.59 -12.90 2.74
CA GLN A 96 11.22 -12.99 4.07
C GLN A 96 10.20 -12.98 5.24
N TYR A 97 8.93 -12.68 4.97
CA TYR A 97 7.82 -12.76 5.93
C TYR A 97 6.84 -13.90 5.59
N GLY A 98 7.32 -14.94 4.91
CA GLY A 98 6.49 -16.08 4.51
C GLY A 98 5.44 -15.74 3.46
N GLY A 99 5.59 -14.61 2.78
CA GLY A 99 4.66 -14.12 1.76
C GLY A 99 3.45 -13.36 2.30
N GLU A 100 3.38 -13.10 3.61
CA GLU A 100 2.22 -12.48 4.25
C GLU A 100 2.57 -11.13 4.88
N ALA A 101 1.85 -10.07 4.48
CA ALA A 101 1.96 -8.74 5.10
C ALA A 101 1.61 -8.76 6.59
N ALA A 102 0.72 -9.68 7.02
CA ALA A 102 0.41 -9.88 8.42
C ALA A 102 1.64 -10.24 9.26
N ASN A 103 2.58 -11.02 8.73
CA ASN A 103 3.81 -11.38 9.44
C ASN A 103 4.76 -10.19 9.55
N LEU A 104 4.81 -9.33 8.54
CA LEU A 104 5.52 -8.05 8.62
C LEU A 104 4.94 -7.18 9.75
N VAL A 105 3.61 -7.01 9.80
CA VAL A 105 2.93 -6.24 10.87
C VAL A 105 3.20 -6.85 12.25
N ARG A 106 3.06 -8.17 12.41
CA ARG A 106 3.37 -8.88 13.67
C ARG A 106 4.81 -8.65 14.11
N SER A 107 5.76 -8.64 13.18
CA SER A 107 7.18 -8.43 13.49
C SER A 107 7.48 -7.04 14.08
N ALA A 108 6.58 -6.07 13.90
CA ALA A 108 6.71 -4.75 14.49
C ALA A 108 6.28 -4.68 15.97
N ASN A 109 5.79 -5.80 16.54
CA ASN A 109 5.43 -5.94 17.95
C ASN A 109 4.56 -4.78 18.48
N LYS A 110 3.52 -4.43 17.71
CA LYS A 110 2.58 -3.34 18.03
C LYS A 110 3.22 -1.95 18.10
N SER A 111 4.31 -1.71 17.36
CA SER A 111 4.89 -0.37 17.20
C SER A 111 4.76 0.12 15.75
N ALA A 112 4.04 1.22 15.58
CA ALA A 112 3.88 1.96 14.33
C ALA A 112 5.23 2.43 13.80
N ALA A 113 6.09 2.99 14.66
CA ALA A 113 7.42 3.43 14.29
C ALA A 113 8.31 2.26 13.81
N THR A 114 8.24 1.12 14.50
CA THR A 114 8.99 -0.09 14.09
C THR A 114 8.48 -0.64 12.76
N LEU A 115 7.17 -0.60 12.52
CA LEU A 115 6.59 -1.03 11.25
C LEU A 115 7.06 -0.14 10.09
N ILE A 116 7.05 1.19 10.26
CA ILE A 116 7.59 2.12 9.26
C ILE A 116 9.06 1.82 8.98
N SER A 117 9.91 1.72 10.01
CA SER A 117 11.34 1.44 9.82
C SER A 117 11.58 0.15 9.04
N LYS A 118 10.82 -0.91 9.34
CA LYS A 118 10.88 -2.17 8.60
C LYS A 118 10.43 -1.99 7.16
N MET A 119 9.30 -1.33 6.90
CA MET A 119 8.84 -1.08 5.54
C MET A 119 9.90 -0.34 4.72
N LEU A 120 10.53 0.69 5.29
CA LEU A 120 11.59 1.44 4.62
C LEU A 120 12.80 0.55 4.33
N GLU A 121 13.22 -0.30 5.26
CA GLU A 121 14.33 -1.24 5.04
C GLU A 121 14.05 -2.18 3.84
N ILE A 122 12.82 -2.69 3.77
CA ILE A 122 12.44 -3.77 2.85
C ILE A 122 12.01 -3.27 1.48
N PHE A 123 11.31 -2.14 1.45
CA PHE A 123 10.65 -1.60 0.28
C PHE A 123 11.20 -0.21 -0.05
N PRO A 124 12.28 -0.11 -0.86
CA PRO A 124 12.82 1.17 -1.31
C PRO A 124 11.78 2.11 -1.91
N GLY A 125 10.75 1.59 -2.57
CA GLY A 125 9.62 2.34 -3.10
C GLY A 125 8.82 3.10 -2.03
N PHE A 126 8.90 2.75 -0.75
CA PHE A 126 8.26 3.50 0.34
C PHE A 126 9.17 4.61 0.92
N ARG A 127 10.45 4.67 0.52
CA ARG A 127 11.41 5.71 0.94
C ARG A 127 11.20 6.98 0.15
N ASP A 128 10.13 7.68 0.49
CA ASP A 128 9.97 9.06 0.07
C ASP A 128 10.89 9.93 0.95
N GLN A 129 12.09 10.17 0.41
CA GLN A 129 13.10 11.07 0.95
C GLN A 129 13.76 11.84 -0.19
N SER A 130 14.17 13.07 0.06
CA SER A 130 14.76 13.94 -0.93
C SER A 130 15.78 14.88 -0.29
N GLN A 131 16.78 15.29 -1.06
CA GLN A 131 17.74 16.28 -0.61
C GLN A 131 17.19 17.68 -0.88
N TYR A 132 17.04 18.49 0.17
CA TYR A 132 16.71 19.90 0.05
C TYR A 132 17.82 20.73 0.67
N LYS A 133 18.62 21.37 -0.18
CA LYS A 133 19.89 22.02 0.19
C LYS A 133 20.87 20.98 0.79
N GLU A 134 21.36 21.22 2.00
CA GLU A 134 22.30 20.34 2.70
C GLU A 134 21.58 19.35 3.64
N GLU A 135 20.25 19.39 3.69
CA GLU A 135 19.43 18.58 4.58
C GLU A 135 18.72 17.46 3.80
N GLU A 136 18.70 16.27 4.38
CA GLU A 136 17.86 15.18 3.92
C GLU A 136 16.46 15.34 4.52
N VAL A 137 15.45 15.41 3.66
CA VAL A 137 14.05 15.57 4.05
C VAL A 137 13.34 14.23 3.85
N PHE A 138 12.69 13.77 4.90
CA PHE A 138 11.98 12.50 4.94
C PHE A 138 10.49 12.76 5.13
N PHE A 139 9.65 12.38 4.16
CA PHE A 139 8.20 12.42 4.40
C PHE A 139 7.66 11.02 4.73
N TYR A 140 8.22 9.97 4.11
CA TYR A 140 7.81 8.58 4.32
C TYR A 140 6.28 8.36 4.26
N LYS A 141 5.61 9.17 3.44
CA LYS A 141 4.15 9.36 3.46
C LYS A 141 3.40 8.05 3.23
N ARG A 142 3.77 7.28 2.20
CA ARG A 142 3.10 6.00 1.90
C ARG A 142 3.30 4.96 2.99
N ALA A 143 4.46 4.95 3.66
CA ALA A 143 4.69 4.02 4.78
C ALA A 143 3.80 4.40 5.97
N GLN A 144 3.66 5.70 6.23
CA GLN A 144 2.76 6.19 7.27
C GLN A 144 1.28 5.95 6.94
N ILE A 145 0.86 6.14 5.68
CA ILE A 145 -0.49 5.81 5.22
C ILE A 145 -0.80 4.34 5.48
N PHE A 146 0.07 3.41 5.10
CA PHE A 146 -0.16 1.99 5.36
C PHE A 146 -0.36 1.66 6.83
N VAL A 147 0.47 2.21 7.73
CA VAL A 147 0.29 1.99 9.17
C VAL A 147 -1.03 2.60 9.66
N GLY A 148 -1.37 3.79 9.19
CA GLY A 148 -2.64 4.46 9.48
C GLY A 148 -3.85 3.67 9.00
N ASP A 149 -3.80 3.13 7.79
CA ASP A 149 -4.88 2.36 7.17
C ASP A 149 -5.08 1.01 7.84
N VAL A 150 -3.99 0.35 8.25
CA VAL A 150 -4.07 -0.89 9.05
C VAL A 150 -4.71 -0.61 10.42
N TRP A 151 -4.30 0.47 11.09
CA TRP A 151 -4.91 0.88 12.37
C TRP A 151 -6.39 1.22 12.21
N GLY A 152 -6.74 2.06 11.23
CA GLY A 152 -8.09 2.55 10.99
C GLY A 152 -9.05 1.45 10.56
N SER A 153 -8.62 0.59 9.62
CA SER A 153 -9.44 -0.49 9.07
C SER A 153 -9.74 -1.59 10.09
N LEU A 154 -8.86 -1.81 11.06
CA LEU A 154 -9.02 -2.80 12.12
C LEU A 154 -9.49 -2.19 13.46
N GLY A 155 -9.76 -0.88 13.48
CA GLY A 155 -10.23 -0.15 14.66
C GLY A 155 -9.28 -0.25 15.85
N GLY A 156 -7.98 -0.24 15.61
CA GLY A 156 -6.95 -0.30 16.65
C GLY A 156 -6.86 -1.64 17.40
N ARG A 157 -7.40 -2.73 16.82
CA ARG A 157 -7.41 -4.08 17.41
C ARG A 157 -6.68 -5.08 16.52
N GLY A 158 -6.34 -6.25 17.07
CA GLY A 158 -5.73 -7.34 16.31
C GLY A 158 -4.41 -6.90 15.67
N LEU A 159 -4.27 -7.09 14.35
CA LEU A 159 -3.11 -6.60 13.59
C LEU A 159 -2.99 -5.06 13.57
N GLY A 160 -4.08 -4.32 13.82
CA GLY A 160 -4.08 -2.85 13.87
C GLY A 160 -3.79 -2.26 15.25
N GLU A 161 -3.48 -3.08 16.25
CA GLU A 161 -3.15 -2.59 17.58
C GLU A 161 -1.71 -2.05 17.62
N PHE A 162 -1.56 -0.72 17.63
CA PHE A 162 -0.27 -0.03 17.79
C PHE A 162 -0.25 0.82 19.07
N LYS A 163 0.83 0.71 19.84
CA LYS A 163 1.00 1.41 21.13
C LYS A 163 1.39 2.88 21.00
N ASP A 164 1.91 3.24 19.84
CA ASP A 164 2.54 4.52 19.49
C ASP A 164 1.93 5.11 18.21
N ILE A 165 0.68 4.77 17.86
CA ILE A 165 0.01 5.27 16.64
C ILE A 165 0.02 6.81 16.54
N SER A 166 0.00 7.51 17.68
CA SER A 166 0.09 8.97 17.75
C SER A 166 1.44 9.54 17.28
N SER A 167 2.43 8.69 17.00
CA SER A 167 3.71 9.11 16.42
C SER A 167 3.64 9.34 14.91
N LEU A 168 2.57 8.92 14.23
CA LEU A 168 2.37 9.21 12.81
C LEU A 168 2.20 10.72 12.61
N THR A 169 2.81 11.26 11.56
CA THR A 169 2.75 12.67 11.22
C THR A 169 1.61 12.98 10.26
N MET A 170 1.13 14.23 10.31
CA MET A 170 0.23 14.75 9.26
C MET A 170 1.03 15.16 8.03
N PHE A 171 0.43 15.00 6.86
CA PHE A 171 1.01 15.39 5.57
C PHE A 171 -0.05 16.03 4.68
N ALA A 172 0.39 16.95 3.81
CA ALA A 172 -0.50 17.56 2.82
C ALA A 172 -0.86 16.54 1.72
N ASP A 173 -2.11 16.59 1.27
CA ASP A 173 -2.53 15.93 0.04
C ASP A 173 -2.03 16.74 -1.16
N TYR A 174 -1.67 16.06 -2.25
CA TYR A 174 -1.22 16.71 -3.48
C TYR A 174 -2.38 17.25 -4.33
N ARG A 175 -3.64 17.00 -3.94
CA ARG A 175 -4.86 17.45 -4.66
C ARG A 175 -5.43 18.82 -4.21
N VAL A 176 -4.67 19.70 -3.54
CA VAL A 176 -5.23 20.97 -3.01
C VAL A 176 -4.98 22.17 -3.93
N PRO A 177 -5.98 23.07 -4.18
CA PRO A 177 -7.42 22.97 -3.90
C PRO A 177 -8.22 22.51 -5.13
N GLN A 178 -9.24 21.68 -4.90
CA GLN A 178 -10.32 21.43 -5.86
C GLN A 178 -11.55 22.26 -5.54
#